data_AF-A0AB73KWM3-F1
#
_entry.id   AF-A0AB73KWM3-F1
#
_cell.length_a   1.000
_cell.length_b   1.000
_cell.length_c   1.000
_cell.angle_alpha   90.00
_cell.angle_beta   90.00
_cell.angle_gamma   90.00
#
_symmetry.space_group_name_H-M   'P 1'
#
loop_
_entity.id
_entity.type
_entity.pdbx_description
1 polymer ?
#
loop_
_entity_poly.entity_id
_entity_poly.type
_entity_poly.pdbx_seq_one_letter_code
_entity_poly.pdbx_strand_id
1 'polypeptide(L)'
;LRKRKIRAVIPEKVDQAANRKKKGSRGGRPVSHDAELYKDRNTVERCVNRLRNWRGIATRYDKTPESYLAGLHLCGTMLWLRSITGRT
;
A
#
# COMPACT_ATOMS: atom_id res chain seq x y z
N LEU A 1 -0.67 -19.06 0.19
CA LEU A 1 0.04 -18.26 -0.86
C LEU A 1 0.91 -19.13 -1.77
N ARG A 2 1.85 -19.93 -1.25
CA ARG A 2 2.76 -20.76 -2.07
C ARG A 2 2.05 -21.82 -2.93
N LYS A 3 1.05 -22.53 -2.38
CA LYS A 3 0.19 -23.44 -3.18
C LYS A 3 -0.53 -22.73 -4.33
N ARG A 4 -0.77 -21.42 -4.21
CA ARG A 4 -1.41 -20.56 -5.22
C ARG A 4 -0.40 -19.84 -6.13
N LYS A 5 0.91 -20.13 -6.01
CA LYS A 5 2.02 -19.49 -6.74
C LYS A 5 2.06 -17.95 -6.63
N ILE A 6 1.48 -17.39 -5.57
CA ILE A 6 1.52 -15.94 -5.32
C ILE A 6 2.88 -15.60 -4.69
N ARG A 7 3.68 -14.79 -5.39
CA ARG A 7 4.98 -14.28 -4.90
C ARG A 7 4.73 -13.19 -3.86
N ALA A 8 5.52 -13.19 -2.78
CA ALA A 8 5.50 -12.09 -1.83
C ALA A 8 6.18 -10.87 -2.47
N VAL A 9 5.54 -9.71 -2.39
CA VAL A 9 6.14 -8.43 -2.85
C VAL A 9 6.73 -7.67 -1.65
N ILE A 10 6.13 -7.82 -0.47
CA ILE A 10 6.59 -7.16 0.73
C ILE A 10 7.75 -7.99 1.35
N PRO A 11 8.89 -7.37 1.68
CA PRO A 11 9.99 -8.03 2.36
C PRO A 11 9.59 -8.49 3.77
N GLU A 12 10.24 -9.56 4.24
CA GLU A 12 10.21 -9.92 5.66
C GLU A 12 10.82 -8.78 6.47
N LYS A 13 10.15 -8.35 7.56
CA LYS A 13 10.71 -7.36 8.47
C LYS A 13 11.97 -7.91 9.14
N VAL A 14 12.92 -7.03 9.44
CA VAL A 14 14.24 -7.41 9.98
C VAL A 14 14.14 -8.16 11.31
N ASP A 15 13.24 -7.74 12.20
CA ASP A 15 12.95 -8.39 13.48
C ASP A 15 12.39 -9.81 13.28
N GLN A 16 11.49 -9.97 12.32
CA GLN A 16 10.90 -11.27 11.98
C GLN A 16 11.96 -12.21 11.40
N ALA A 17 12.80 -11.71 10.49
CA ALA A 17 13.91 -12.47 9.94
C ALA A 17 14.91 -12.89 11.02
N ALA A 18 15.20 -12.02 12.00
CA ALA A 18 16.08 -12.33 13.12
C ALA A 18 15.47 -13.39 14.05
N ASN A 19 14.19 -13.25 14.41
CA ASN A 19 13.48 -14.24 15.24
C ASN A 19 13.36 -15.59 14.55
N ARG A 20 13.16 -15.60 13.23
CA ARG A 20 13.19 -16.80 12.40
C ARG A 20 14.55 -17.49 12.47
N LYS A 21 15.64 -16.75 12.28
CA LYS A 21 17.01 -17.27 12.39
C LYS A 21 17.29 -17.84 13.79
N LYS A 22 16.85 -17.16 14.86
CA LYS A 22 16.98 -17.63 16.25
C LYS A 22 16.31 -18.99 16.48
N LYS A 23 15.23 -19.30 15.77
CA LYS A 23 14.50 -20.58 15.87
C LYS A 23 15.18 -21.74 15.11
N GLY A 24 16.26 -21.51 14.37
CA GLY A 24 16.98 -22.55 13.63
C GLY A 24 16.09 -23.31 12.65
N SER A 25 16.15 -24.64 12.68
CA SER A 25 15.33 -25.53 11.84
C SER A 25 13.82 -25.36 12.03
N ARG A 26 13.38 -24.93 13.22
CA ARG A 26 11.96 -24.66 13.54
C ARG A 26 11.48 -23.30 13.02
N GLY A 27 12.39 -22.45 12.54
CA GLY A 27 12.07 -21.12 12.00
C GLY A 27 11.47 -21.16 10.60
N GLY A 28 11.65 -22.24 9.84
CA GLY A 28 11.16 -22.34 8.49
C GLY A 28 11.92 -21.47 7.47
N ARG A 29 11.44 -21.50 6.23
CA ARG A 29 12.12 -20.92 5.06
C ARG A 29 11.95 -19.40 4.99
N PRO A 30 13.01 -18.62 4.66
CA PRO A 30 12.90 -17.19 4.44
C PRO A 30 11.93 -16.84 3.30
N VAL A 31 11.27 -15.69 3.43
CA VAL A 31 10.41 -15.15 2.37
C VAL A 31 11.29 -14.50 1.30
N SER A 32 11.24 -15.03 0.08
CA SER A 32 11.78 -14.35 -1.10
C SER A 32 10.77 -13.28 -1.54
N HIS A 33 11.23 -12.04 -1.70
CA HIS A 33 10.43 -10.96 -2.25
C HIS A 33 11.05 -10.42 -3.54
N ASP A 34 10.21 -9.79 -4.36
CA ASP A 34 10.64 -9.14 -5.60
C ASP A 34 10.92 -7.66 -5.32
N ALA A 35 12.20 -7.28 -5.35
CA ALA A 35 12.63 -5.94 -4.99
C ALA A 35 12.18 -4.89 -6.03
N GLU A 36 12.09 -5.25 -7.31
CA GLU A 36 11.62 -4.32 -8.35
C GLU A 36 10.13 -4.06 -8.18
N LEU A 37 9.31 -5.12 -8.04
CA LEU A 37 7.88 -4.95 -7.76
C LEU A 37 7.61 -4.23 -6.43
N TYR A 38 8.51 -4.37 -5.44
CA TYR A 38 8.37 -3.65 -4.18
C TYR A 38 8.53 -2.13 -4.35
N LYS A 39 9.31 -1.65 -5.32
CA LYS A 39 9.47 -0.21 -5.60
C LYS A 39 8.15 0.44 -6.03
N ASP A 40 7.28 -0.29 -6.73
CA ASP A 40 5.99 0.23 -7.19
C ASP A 40 5.04 0.60 -6.04
N ARG A 41 5.29 0.09 -4.83
CA ARG A 41 4.57 0.49 -3.60
C ARG A 41 4.61 2.01 -3.40
N ASN A 42 5.74 2.66 -3.68
CA ASN A 42 5.90 4.11 -3.49
C ASN A 42 4.89 4.91 -4.34
N THR A 43 4.49 4.42 -5.51
CA THR A 43 3.45 5.05 -6.34
C THR A 43 2.10 5.04 -5.63
N VAL A 44 1.72 3.90 -5.04
CA VAL A 44 0.49 3.74 -4.27
C VAL A 44 0.53 4.61 -3.01
N GLU A 45 1.65 4.61 -2.28
CA GLU A 45 1.81 5.42 -1.07
C GLU A 45 1.71 6.91 -1.33
N ARG A 46 2.35 7.40 -2.40
CA ARG A 46 2.21 8.80 -2.83
C ARG A 46 0.78 9.12 -3.23
N CYS A 47 0.04 8.17 -3.82
CA CYS A 47 -1.37 8.36 -4.12
C CYS A 47 -2.21 8.51 -2.84
N VAL A 48 -2.05 7.57 -1.89
CA VAL A 48 -2.75 7.61 -0.60
C VAL A 48 -2.39 8.87 0.20
N ASN A 49 -1.12 9.28 0.22
CA ASN A 49 -0.69 10.51 0.88
C ASN A 49 -1.35 11.74 0.26
N ARG A 50 -1.45 11.81 -1.08
CA ARG A 50 -2.17 12.90 -1.76
C ARG A 50 -3.66 12.91 -1.42
N LEU A 51 -4.31 11.76 -1.28
CA LEU A 51 -5.69 11.68 -0.80
C LEU A 51 -5.81 12.17 0.65
N ARG A 52 -4.84 11.82 1.51
CA ARG A 52 -4.80 12.28 2.91
C ARG A 52 -4.49 13.77 3.09
N ASN A 53 -4.03 14.48 2.05
CA ASN A 53 -3.93 15.94 2.11
C ASN A 53 -5.31 16.61 2.24
N TRP A 54 -6.38 15.92 1.82
CA TRP A 54 -7.75 16.37 2.00
C TRP A 54 -8.18 16.07 3.43
N ARG A 55 -8.21 17.10 4.27
CA ARG A 55 -8.43 16.95 5.73
C ARG A 55 -9.71 16.15 6.03
N GLY A 56 -10.82 16.43 5.36
CA GLY A 56 -12.07 15.70 5.54
C GLY A 56 -11.96 14.19 5.30
N ILE A 57 -11.16 13.77 4.30
CA ILE A 57 -10.89 12.36 4.00
C ILE A 57 -9.94 11.74 5.02
N ALA A 58 -8.89 12.48 5.42
CA ALA A 58 -7.89 11.99 6.36
C ALA A 58 -8.45 11.75 7.76
N THR A 59 -9.37 12.61 8.21
CA THR A 59 -9.99 12.52 9.53
C THR A 59 -11.34 11.82 9.52
N ARG A 60 -11.91 11.56 8.33
CA ARG A 60 -13.23 10.94 8.14
C ARG A 60 -14.32 11.72 8.89
N TYR A 61 -14.48 13.00 8.55
CA TYR A 61 -15.51 13.86 9.16
C TYR A 61 -16.93 13.59 8.67
N ASP A 62 -17.09 12.85 7.57
CA ASP A 62 -18.39 12.49 7.02
C ASP A 62 -19.19 11.62 7.99
N LYS A 63 -20.49 11.96 8.15
CA LYS A 63 -21.39 11.23 9.06
C LYS A 63 -21.76 9.84 8.54
N THR A 64 -21.83 9.67 7.22
CA THR A 64 -22.28 8.42 6.59
C THR A 64 -21.19 7.80 5.72
N PRO A 65 -21.19 6.47 5.55
CA PRO A 65 -20.27 5.80 4.63
C PRO A 65 -20.40 6.30 3.18
N GLU A 66 -21.60 6.65 2.74
CA GLU A 66 -21.89 7.10 1.38
C GLU A 66 -21.27 8.48 1.12
N SER A 67 -21.40 9.41 2.07
CA SER A 67 -20.77 10.73 1.96
C SER A 67 -19.24 10.62 1.95
N TYR A 68 -18.67 9.77 2.80
CA TYR A 68 -17.23 9.50 2.80
C TYR A 68 -16.76 8.93 1.45
N LEU A 69 -17.50 7.95 0.93
CA LEU A 69 -17.17 7.31 -0.35
C LEU A 69 -17.27 8.33 -1.49
N ALA A 70 -18.33 9.13 -1.55
CA ALA A 70 -18.48 10.20 -2.54
C ALA A 70 -17.30 11.19 -2.49
N GLY A 71 -16.87 11.59 -1.29
CA GLY A 71 -15.68 12.43 -1.09
C GLY A 71 -14.41 11.77 -1.62
N LEU A 72 -14.22 10.47 -1.38
CA LEU A 72 -13.08 9.71 -1.87
C LEU A 72 -13.06 9.63 -3.40
N HIS A 73 -14.22 9.38 -4.03
CA HIS A 73 -14.36 9.37 -5.49
C HIS A 73 -14.05 10.75 -6.08
N LEU A 74 -14.58 11.82 -5.49
CA LEU A 74 -14.32 13.19 -5.92
C LEU A 74 -12.82 13.52 -5.87
N CYS A 75 -12.17 13.26 -4.74
CA CYS A 75 -10.72 13.46 -4.57
C CYS A 75 -9.90 12.62 -5.55
N GLY A 76 -10.29 11.36 -5.76
CA GLY A 76 -9.67 10.46 -6.72
C GLY A 76 -9.76 10.98 -8.16
N THR A 77 -10.94 11.45 -8.58
CA THR A 77 -11.16 12.03 -9.92
C THR A 77 -10.30 13.28 -10.12
N MET A 78 -10.23 14.19 -9.14
CA MET A 78 -9.36 15.37 -9.24
C MET A 78 -7.87 15.00 -9.35
N LEU A 79 -7.41 14.02 -8.57
CA LEU A 79 -6.05 13.50 -8.67
C LEU A 79 -5.77 12.92 -10.07
N TRP A 80 -6.73 12.18 -10.61
CA TRP A 80 -6.62 11.55 -11.91
C TRP A 80 -6.56 12.59 -13.03
N LEU A 81 -7.48 13.55 -13.06
CA LEU A 81 -7.48 14.65 -14.04
C LEU A 81 -6.13 15.38 -14.04
N ARG A 82 -5.60 15.72 -12.86
CA ARG A 82 -4.28 16.36 -12.73
C ARG A 82 -3.13 15.51 -13.27
N SER A 83 -3.23 14.19 -13.17
CA SER A 83 -2.20 13.26 -13.67
C SER A 83 -2.20 13.10 -15.19
N ILE A 84 -3.33 13.44 -15.84
CA ILE A 84 -3.47 13.47 -17.29
C ILE A 84 -2.97 14.82 -17.83
N THR A 85 -3.41 15.92 -17.21
CA THR A 85 -3.07 17.28 -17.68
C THR A 85 -1.63 17.70 -17.39
N GLY A 86 -1.01 17.23 -16.31
CA GLY A 86 0.40 17.54 -16.00
C GLY A 86 1.42 16.74 -16.81
N ARG A 87 1.01 16.10 -17.92
CA ARG A 87 1.85 15.21 -18.74
C ARG A 87 2.02 15.69 -20.19
N THR A 88 1.41 16.82 -20.54
CA THR A 88 1.69 17.64 -21.73
C THR A 88 2.63 18.77 -21.34
#